data_AF-A0A6C7K344-F1
#
_entry.id   AF-A0A6C7K344-F1
#
_cell.length_a   1.000
_cell.length_b   1.000
_cell.length_c   1.000
_cell.angle_alpha   90.00
_cell.angle_beta   90.00
_cell.angle_gamma   90.00
#
_symmetry.space_group_name_H-M   'P 1'
#
loop_
_entity.id
_entity.type
_entity.pdbx_description
1 polymer ?
#
loop_
_entity_poly.entity_id
_entity_poly.type
_entity_poly.pdbx_seq_one_letter_code
_entity_poly.pdbx_strand_id
1 'polypeptide(L)'
;MINGINSYSSYNYTNTFSNNTSNTKSSNAINETSNLVSDKSGAVSKMLGYGVDKDGFFTSNFNEAAGLPKDYKIYAKDIENFVNIQTKSLLSSYINIDIAKSIGNAYKVFSQLLNDELNNKINFTKEDLVKIPQGFEFNQNTLEINKKYNLNDKEYKDFMSNYQNYSPTSHNIKIMTFFSLDDKSDIF
;
A
#
# COMPACT_ATOMS: atom_id res chain seq x y z
N MET A 1 33.41 -41.60 14.35
CA MET A 1 32.00 -41.71 13.91
C MET A 1 31.37 -40.33 14.04
N ILE A 2 30.70 -39.92 12.97
CA ILE A 2 30.22 -38.57 12.65
C ILE A 2 28.74 -38.43 13.04
N ASN A 3 28.33 -37.17 13.28
CA ASN A 3 26.97 -36.55 13.35
C ASN A 3 26.56 -36.06 14.74
N GLY A 4 26.04 -34.84 14.92
CA GLY A 4 25.69 -33.81 13.95
C GLY A 4 25.34 -32.50 14.66
N ILE A 5 25.70 -31.39 14.02
CA ILE A 5 25.45 -30.01 14.43
C ILE A 5 23.99 -29.69 14.08
N ASN A 6 23.14 -29.36 15.06
CA ASN A 6 21.84 -28.76 14.80
C ASN A 6 22.01 -27.23 14.74
N SER A 7 22.06 -26.72 13.51
CA SER A 7 21.97 -25.29 13.22
C SER A 7 20.53 -24.81 13.43
N TYR A 8 20.36 -23.76 14.24
CA TYR A 8 19.12 -22.99 14.28
C TYR A 8 18.96 -22.24 12.97
N SER A 9 17.96 -22.61 12.18
CA SER A 9 17.57 -21.89 10.97
C SER A 9 16.76 -20.66 11.34
N SER A 10 17.26 -19.46 11.01
CA SER A 10 16.48 -18.23 11.01
C SER A 10 15.51 -18.28 9.83
N TYR A 11 14.21 -18.26 10.09
CA TYR A 11 13.23 -18.07 9.03
C TYR A 11 13.25 -16.61 8.57
N ASN A 12 13.98 -16.33 7.48
CA ASN A 12 13.77 -15.15 6.67
C ASN A 12 12.53 -15.40 5.80
N TYR A 13 11.41 -14.77 6.15
CA TYR A 13 10.27 -14.66 5.24
C TYR A 13 10.60 -13.61 4.17
N THR A 14 11.12 -14.07 3.03
CA THR A 14 11.08 -13.29 1.78
C THR A 14 9.77 -13.60 1.08
N ASN A 15 8.77 -12.72 1.15
CA ASN A 15 7.67 -12.75 0.20
C ASN A 15 8.20 -12.20 -1.13
N THR A 16 8.78 -13.09 -1.93
CA THR A 16 9.17 -12.81 -3.31
C THR A 16 7.92 -13.02 -4.17
N PHE A 17 7.31 -11.93 -4.65
CA PHE A 17 6.37 -12.02 -5.77
C PHE A 17 7.17 -12.42 -7.02
N SER A 18 7.26 -13.73 -7.27
CA SER A 18 7.85 -14.29 -8.49
C SER A 18 6.78 -14.41 -9.58
N ASN A 19 6.71 -13.41 -10.46
CA ASN A 19 6.24 -13.63 -11.83
C ASN A 19 7.47 -13.99 -12.68
N ASN A 20 7.79 -15.28 -12.75
CA ASN A 20 8.77 -15.81 -13.68
C ASN A 20 8.05 -16.61 -14.77
N THR A 21 7.59 -15.91 -15.80
CA THR A 21 7.33 -16.52 -17.11
C THR A 21 8.59 -16.31 -17.95
N SER A 22 9.41 -17.36 -18.04
CA SER A 22 10.55 -17.39 -18.96
C SER A 22 10.07 -17.31 -20.40
N ASN A 23 10.19 -16.14 -21.02
CA ASN A 23 10.22 -16.02 -22.48
C ASN A 23 11.59 -15.50 -22.91
N THR A 24 12.33 -16.38 -23.57
CA THR A 24 13.67 -16.14 -24.09
C THR A 24 13.65 -15.15 -25.25
N LYS A 25 14.40 -14.05 -25.08
CA LYS A 25 15.06 -13.18 -26.07
C LYS A 25 14.27 -12.80 -27.34
N SER A 26 13.88 -11.53 -27.39
CA SER A 26 14.17 -10.70 -28.55
C SER A 26 14.66 -9.34 -28.07
N SER A 27 15.82 -8.94 -28.55
CA SER A 27 16.49 -7.67 -28.27
C SER A 27 15.62 -6.50 -28.76
N ASN A 28 15.00 -5.78 -27.82
CA ASN A 28 14.61 -4.38 -27.95
C ASN A 28 14.67 -3.74 -26.55
N ALA A 29 15.87 -3.32 -26.15
CA ALA A 29 16.15 -2.58 -24.92
C ALA A 29 15.73 -1.10 -25.06
N ILE A 30 14.47 -0.86 -25.40
CA ILE A 30 13.91 0.48 -25.53
C ILE A 30 12.55 0.48 -24.81
N ASN A 31 12.52 1.15 -23.65
CA ASN A 31 11.36 1.56 -22.82
C ASN A 31 10.87 0.66 -21.67
N GLU A 32 11.73 -0.07 -20.95
CA GLU A 32 11.35 -0.61 -19.62
C GLU A 32 11.61 0.37 -18.45
N THR A 33 12.27 1.51 -18.70
CA THR A 33 12.72 2.44 -17.64
C THR A 33 11.81 3.65 -17.42
N SER A 34 10.81 3.90 -18.26
CA SER A 34 10.02 5.16 -18.20
C SER A 34 9.15 5.29 -16.94
N ASN A 35 8.74 4.17 -16.35
CA ASN A 35 7.86 4.15 -15.20
C ASN A 35 8.58 3.94 -13.85
N LEU A 36 9.88 3.65 -13.85
CA LEU A 36 10.64 3.44 -12.61
C LEU A 36 10.80 4.75 -11.82
N VAL A 37 10.87 4.64 -10.49
CA VAL A 37 11.33 5.77 -9.66
C VAL A 37 12.81 6.03 -9.90
N SER A 38 13.19 7.31 -9.82
CA SER A 38 14.57 7.76 -9.90
C SER A 38 15.44 7.06 -8.84
N ASP A 39 16.69 6.76 -9.18
CA ASP A 39 17.64 6.21 -8.21
C ASP A 39 17.89 7.19 -7.04
N LYS A 40 18.30 6.66 -5.88
CA LYS A 40 18.68 7.45 -4.70
C LYS A 40 19.68 8.57 -5.04
N SER A 41 20.64 8.31 -5.94
CA SER A 41 21.64 9.28 -6.39
C SER A 41 21.05 10.44 -7.20
N GLY A 42 19.86 10.28 -7.77
CA GLY A 42 19.14 11.31 -8.51
C GLY A 42 18.32 12.27 -7.64
N ALA A 43 18.39 12.14 -6.31
CA ALA A 43 17.69 13.04 -5.40
C ALA A 43 18.28 14.46 -5.46
N VAL A 44 17.42 15.45 -5.69
CA VAL A 44 17.78 16.88 -5.68
C VAL A 44 17.42 17.55 -4.35
N SER A 45 16.55 16.92 -3.55
CA SER A 45 16.16 17.38 -2.22
C SER A 45 15.84 16.21 -1.29
N LYS A 46 15.47 16.52 -0.04
CA LYS A 46 15.04 15.54 0.96
C LYS A 46 13.72 15.96 1.59
N MET A 47 12.85 14.97 1.84
CA MET A 47 11.59 15.15 2.54
C MET A 47 11.34 13.94 3.45
N LEU A 48 10.95 14.18 4.70
CA LEU A 48 10.76 13.13 5.71
C LEU A 48 11.95 12.16 5.87
N GLY A 49 13.18 12.61 5.56
CA GLY A 49 14.40 11.79 5.61
C GLY A 49 14.75 11.02 4.33
N TYR A 50 13.92 11.08 3.30
CA TYR A 50 14.11 10.36 2.03
C TYR A 50 14.40 11.30 0.87
N GLY A 51 15.07 10.80 -0.18
CA GLY A 51 15.42 11.60 -1.34
C GLY A 51 14.22 11.89 -2.22
N VAL A 52 14.19 13.09 -2.81
CA VAL A 52 13.14 13.52 -3.75
C VAL A 52 13.79 13.95 -5.04
N ASP A 53 13.29 13.45 -6.16
CA ASP A 53 13.79 13.79 -7.49
C ASP A 53 13.30 15.16 -7.98
N LYS A 54 13.77 15.57 -9.16
CA LYS A 54 13.43 16.87 -9.75
C LYS A 54 11.94 17.05 -10.05
N ASP A 55 11.20 15.96 -10.18
CA ASP A 55 9.78 15.95 -10.51
C ASP A 55 8.90 15.87 -9.25
N GLY A 56 9.52 15.81 -8.05
CA GLY A 56 8.83 15.84 -6.77
C GLY A 56 8.46 14.46 -6.21
N PHE A 57 8.90 13.37 -6.84
CA PHE A 57 8.65 12.02 -6.36
C PHE A 57 9.76 11.54 -5.42
N PHE A 58 9.40 10.70 -4.45
CA PHE A 58 10.41 9.98 -3.68
C PHE A 58 11.27 9.10 -4.59
N THR A 59 12.57 9.02 -4.30
CA THR A 59 13.49 8.14 -5.01
C THR A 59 13.43 6.69 -4.49
N SER A 60 14.11 5.78 -5.19
CA SER A 60 14.07 4.33 -4.93
C SER A 60 14.34 3.92 -3.47
N ASN A 61 15.08 4.72 -2.70
CA ASN A 61 15.38 4.40 -1.30
C ASN A 61 14.15 4.50 -0.38
N PHE A 62 13.13 5.29 -0.73
CA PHE A 62 11.86 5.29 -0.01
C PHE A 62 11.11 3.98 -0.26
N ASN A 63 10.99 3.57 -1.53
CA ASN A 63 10.31 2.33 -1.90
C ASN A 63 10.98 1.11 -1.26
N GLU A 64 12.31 1.08 -1.21
CA GLU A 64 13.05 0.02 -0.51
C GLU A 64 12.70 -0.01 0.98
N ALA A 65 12.73 1.14 1.67
CA ALA A 65 12.40 1.22 3.09
C ALA A 65 10.93 0.86 3.39
N ALA A 66 10.02 1.17 2.46
CA ALA A 66 8.59 0.89 2.57
C ALA A 66 8.19 -0.49 2.03
N GLY A 67 9.09 -1.24 1.38
CA GLY A 67 8.79 -2.52 0.75
C GLY A 67 7.86 -2.42 -0.46
N LEU A 68 7.95 -1.33 -1.23
CA LEU A 68 7.13 -1.06 -2.40
C LEU A 68 7.81 -1.52 -3.70
N PRO A 69 7.04 -1.77 -4.78
CA PRO A 69 7.58 -1.96 -6.13
C PRO A 69 8.44 -0.78 -6.60
N LYS A 70 9.41 -1.05 -7.49
CA LYS A 70 10.38 -0.04 -7.98
C LYS A 70 9.80 0.95 -9.01
N ASP A 71 8.58 0.73 -9.45
CA ASP A 71 7.82 1.57 -10.37
C ASP A 71 6.73 2.40 -9.68
N TYR A 72 6.56 2.23 -8.36
CA TYR A 72 5.59 3.00 -7.60
C TYR A 72 6.11 4.42 -7.34
N LYS A 73 5.52 5.41 -8.03
CA LYS A 73 5.85 6.83 -7.84
C LYS A 73 4.95 7.44 -6.76
N ILE A 74 5.58 7.99 -5.72
CA ILE A 74 4.87 8.65 -4.60
C ILE A 74 5.31 10.10 -4.56
N TYR A 75 4.35 11.01 -4.71
CA TYR A 75 4.61 12.44 -4.62
C TYR A 75 4.95 12.81 -3.17
N ALA A 76 6.17 13.30 -2.96
CA ALA A 76 6.71 13.44 -1.61
C ALA A 76 5.89 14.44 -0.77
N LYS A 77 5.39 15.50 -1.42
CA LYS A 77 4.62 16.56 -0.76
C LYS A 77 3.28 16.08 -0.22
N ASP A 78 2.65 15.11 -0.88
CA ASP A 78 1.36 14.57 -0.42
C ASP A 78 1.54 13.80 0.89
N ILE A 79 2.61 13.00 0.99
CA ILE A 79 2.95 12.28 2.23
C ILE A 79 3.37 13.26 3.32
N GLU A 80 4.16 14.29 3.01
CA GLU A 80 4.52 15.32 3.98
C GLU A 80 3.29 16.06 4.51
N ASN A 81 2.38 16.47 3.62
CA ASN A 81 1.14 17.13 4.01
C ASN A 81 0.27 16.22 4.89
N PHE A 82 0.11 14.95 4.49
CA PHE A 82 -0.60 13.96 5.29
C PHE A 82 0.01 13.83 6.69
N VAL A 83 1.32 13.63 6.79
CA VAL A 83 2.02 13.51 8.08
C VAL A 83 1.84 14.77 8.93
N ASN A 84 1.98 15.96 8.34
CA ASN A 84 1.81 17.23 9.04
C ASN A 84 0.40 17.45 9.58
N ILE A 85 -0.64 16.99 8.88
CA ILE A 85 -2.03 17.06 9.34
C ILE A 85 -2.25 16.06 10.47
N GLN A 86 -1.82 14.81 10.27
CA GLN A 86 -2.09 13.72 11.21
C GLN A 86 -1.33 13.89 12.52
N THR A 87 -0.09 14.36 12.48
CA THR A 87 0.72 14.67 13.69
C THR A 87 0.16 15.81 14.52
N LYS A 88 -0.68 16.69 13.94
CA LYS A 88 -1.42 17.72 14.69
C LYS A 88 -2.74 17.23 15.28
N SER A 89 -3.16 16.01 14.95
CA SER A 89 -4.46 15.46 15.30
C SER A 89 -4.29 14.04 15.85
N LEU A 90 -4.71 13.02 15.09
CA LEU A 90 -4.75 11.60 15.48
C LEU A 90 -3.42 11.04 15.98
N LEU A 91 -2.31 11.59 15.49
CA LEU A 91 -0.96 11.10 15.80
C LEU A 91 -0.20 12.04 16.75
N SER A 92 -0.87 13.04 17.35
CA SER A 92 -0.25 14.05 18.22
C SER A 92 0.42 13.52 19.48
N SER A 93 0.01 12.35 19.95
CA SER A 93 0.60 11.69 21.13
C SER A 93 1.84 10.84 20.81
N TYR A 94 2.17 10.65 19.53
CA TYR A 94 3.33 9.86 19.12
C TYR A 94 4.56 10.75 19.00
N ILE A 95 5.67 10.32 19.61
CA ILE A 95 6.95 11.04 19.56
C ILE A 95 7.61 10.89 18.18
N ASN A 96 7.50 9.70 17.59
CA ASN A 96 8.06 9.36 16.29
C ASN A 96 7.13 8.41 15.54
N ILE A 97 7.08 8.54 14.22
CA ILE A 97 6.26 7.71 13.33
C ILE A 97 7.17 7.25 12.18
N ASP A 98 7.26 5.93 12.00
CA ASP A 98 7.97 5.36 10.85
C ASP A 98 7.09 5.48 9.61
N ILE A 99 7.29 6.54 8.83
CA ILE A 99 6.46 6.84 7.66
C ILE A 99 6.63 5.78 6.57
N ALA A 100 7.85 5.29 6.34
CA ALA A 100 8.07 4.26 5.33
C ALA A 100 7.34 2.96 5.70
N LYS A 101 7.45 2.53 6.97
CA LYS A 101 6.69 1.37 7.46
C LYS A 101 5.18 1.59 7.41
N SER A 102 4.71 2.81 7.73
CA SER A 102 3.28 3.14 7.69
C SER A 102 2.71 3.06 6.27
N ILE A 103 3.44 3.61 5.28
CA ILE A 103 3.07 3.53 3.86
C ILE A 103 3.19 2.09 3.34
N GLY A 104 4.22 1.34 3.74
CA GLY A 104 4.37 -0.08 3.40
C GLY A 104 3.21 -0.94 3.91
N ASN A 105 2.77 -0.69 5.15
CA ASN A 105 1.60 -1.36 5.72
C ASN A 105 0.31 -1.01 4.96
N ALA A 106 0.12 0.27 4.60
CA ALA A 106 -1.01 0.70 3.80
C ALA A 106 -1.02 0.03 2.41
N TYR A 107 0.14 -0.05 1.74
CA TYR A 107 0.28 -0.75 0.47
C TYR A 107 -0.02 -2.24 0.60
N LYS A 108 0.47 -2.92 1.64
CA LYS A 108 0.20 -4.34 1.88
C LYS A 108 -1.30 -4.63 1.99
N VAL A 109 -2.06 -3.77 2.67
CA VAL A 109 -3.53 -3.91 2.76
C VAL A 109 -4.17 -3.56 1.42
N PHE A 110 -3.78 -2.44 0.80
CA PHE A 110 -4.36 -1.96 -0.45
C PHE A 110 -4.22 -2.95 -1.61
N SER A 111 -3.03 -3.56 -1.79
CA SER A 111 -2.80 -4.51 -2.88
C SER A 111 -3.68 -5.77 -2.79
N GLN A 112 -4.09 -6.16 -1.57
CA GLN A 112 -5.03 -7.27 -1.37
C GLN A 112 -6.48 -6.90 -1.76
N LEU A 113 -6.82 -5.62 -1.86
CA LEU A 113 -8.16 -5.17 -2.29
C LEU A 113 -8.34 -5.21 -3.81
N LEU A 114 -7.25 -5.13 -4.56
CA LEU A 114 -7.25 -5.14 -6.02
C LEU A 114 -7.48 -6.55 -6.58
N ASN A 115 -8.23 -6.63 -7.67
CA ASN A 115 -8.37 -7.87 -8.45
C ASN A 115 -7.31 -7.93 -9.57
N ASP A 116 -7.24 -9.05 -10.29
CA ASP A 116 -6.24 -9.27 -11.35
C ASP A 116 -6.31 -8.22 -12.48
N GLU A 117 -7.51 -7.71 -12.78
CA GLU A 117 -7.71 -6.65 -13.77
C GLU A 117 -7.06 -5.33 -13.29
N LEU A 118 -7.28 -4.94 -12.03
CA LEU A 118 -6.79 -3.69 -11.46
C LEU A 118 -5.30 -3.72 -11.12
N ASN A 119 -4.77 -4.87 -10.69
CA ASN A 119 -3.38 -5.01 -10.28
C ASN A 119 -2.36 -4.65 -11.37
N ASN A 120 -2.75 -4.73 -12.64
CA ASN A 120 -1.87 -4.44 -13.78
C ASN A 120 -2.09 -3.03 -14.37
N LYS A 121 -2.97 -2.21 -13.78
CA LYS A 121 -3.26 -0.86 -14.28
C LYS A 121 -2.31 0.17 -13.69
N ILE A 122 -1.89 1.11 -14.54
CA ILE A 122 -1.08 2.28 -14.15
C ILE A 122 -1.98 3.37 -13.56
N ASN A 123 -3.23 3.49 -14.03
CA ASN A 123 -4.21 4.48 -13.58
C ASN A 123 -5.58 3.84 -13.42
N PHE A 124 -6.37 4.32 -12.46
CA PHE A 124 -7.74 3.88 -12.25
C PHE A 124 -8.74 4.91 -12.78
N THR A 125 -9.75 4.45 -13.52
CA THR A 125 -10.93 5.26 -13.86
C THR A 125 -11.98 5.20 -12.74
N LYS A 126 -13.05 5.99 -12.85
CA LYS A 126 -14.17 5.89 -11.88
C LYS A 126 -14.76 4.49 -11.85
N GLU A 127 -14.93 3.87 -13.02
CA GLU A 127 -15.45 2.52 -13.18
C GLU A 127 -14.52 1.47 -12.56
N ASP A 128 -13.20 1.72 -12.55
CA ASP A 128 -12.23 0.87 -11.86
C ASP A 128 -12.36 0.97 -10.34
N LEU A 129 -12.54 2.18 -9.81
CA LEU A 129 -12.71 2.40 -8.37
C LEU A 129 -13.96 1.70 -7.82
N VAL A 130 -15.04 1.60 -8.62
CA VAL A 130 -16.28 0.86 -8.25
C VAL A 130 -16.02 -0.63 -8.02
N LYS A 131 -14.96 -1.18 -8.63
CA LYS A 131 -14.60 -2.60 -8.51
C LYS A 131 -13.76 -2.89 -7.26
N ILE A 132 -13.27 -1.87 -6.57
CA ILE A 132 -12.58 -2.02 -5.28
C ILE A 132 -13.67 -2.19 -4.20
N PRO A 133 -13.52 -3.13 -3.25
CA PRO A 133 -14.47 -3.26 -2.15
C PRO A 133 -14.72 -1.94 -1.42
N GLN A 134 -15.98 -1.66 -1.08
CA GLN A 134 -16.41 -0.44 -0.38
C GLN A 134 -16.17 -0.50 1.14
N GLY A 135 -15.90 -1.69 1.66
CA GLY A 135 -15.44 -1.90 3.02
C GLY A 135 -14.66 -3.20 3.13
N PHE A 136 -13.86 -3.33 4.17
CA PHE A 136 -13.09 -4.54 4.43
C PHE A 136 -12.80 -4.72 5.92
N GLU A 137 -12.48 -5.96 6.28
CA GLU A 137 -11.94 -6.33 7.59
C GLU A 137 -10.56 -6.94 7.42
N PHE A 138 -9.62 -6.51 8.25
CA PHE A 138 -8.25 -7.04 8.23
C PHE A 138 -7.72 -7.26 9.63
N ASN A 139 -6.80 -8.20 9.77
CA ASN A 139 -6.11 -8.44 11.04
C ASN A 139 -5.02 -7.37 11.25
N GLN A 140 -5.06 -6.62 12.35
CA GLN A 140 -4.12 -5.53 12.60
C GLN A 140 -2.66 -5.97 12.79
N ASN A 141 -2.43 -7.24 13.16
CA ASN A 141 -1.10 -7.77 13.39
C ASN A 141 -0.49 -8.32 12.09
N THR A 142 -1.28 -9.06 11.30
CA THR A 142 -0.79 -9.70 10.07
C THR A 142 -0.99 -8.83 8.82
N LEU A 143 -1.93 -7.88 8.89
CA LEU A 143 -2.41 -7.04 7.78
C LEU A 143 -3.09 -7.84 6.67
N GLU A 144 -3.56 -9.04 6.96
CA GLU A 144 -4.31 -9.87 6.02
C GLU A 144 -5.78 -9.48 5.99
N ILE A 145 -6.35 -9.40 4.80
CA ILE A 145 -7.77 -9.13 4.61
C ILE A 145 -8.56 -10.42 4.83
N ASN A 146 -9.45 -10.39 5.80
CA ASN A 146 -10.29 -11.53 6.16
C ASN A 146 -11.65 -11.46 5.47
N LYS A 147 -12.12 -10.24 5.15
CA LYS A 147 -13.42 -10.03 4.53
C LYS A 147 -13.46 -8.74 3.71
N LYS A 148 -14.19 -8.78 2.60
CA LYS A 148 -14.44 -7.67 1.67
C LYS A 148 -15.94 -7.47 1.53
N TYR A 149 -16.37 -6.21 1.40
CA TYR A 149 -17.77 -5.82 1.27
C TYR A 149 -17.94 -4.95 0.03
N ASN A 150 -18.77 -5.39 -0.92
CA ASN A 150 -19.11 -4.58 -2.09
C ASN A 150 -20.43 -3.85 -1.85
N LEU A 151 -20.63 -2.71 -2.54
CA LEU A 151 -21.78 -1.82 -2.34
C LEU A 151 -23.14 -2.54 -2.40
N ASN A 152 -23.24 -3.52 -3.30
CA ASN A 152 -24.50 -4.23 -3.59
C ASN A 152 -24.76 -5.40 -2.63
N ASP A 153 -23.81 -5.73 -1.75
CA ASP A 153 -23.94 -6.87 -0.85
C ASP A 153 -24.88 -6.50 0.31
N LYS A 154 -25.81 -7.41 0.64
CA LYS A 154 -26.65 -7.24 1.84
C LYS A 154 -25.79 -7.03 3.10
N GLU A 155 -24.67 -7.73 3.16
CA GLU A 155 -23.71 -7.62 4.26
C GLU A 155 -23.05 -6.24 4.36
N TYR A 156 -22.94 -5.48 3.25
CA TYR A 156 -22.44 -4.11 3.29
C TYR A 156 -23.44 -3.16 3.99
N LYS A 157 -24.75 -3.37 3.80
CA LYS A 157 -25.78 -2.60 4.53
C LYS A 157 -25.71 -2.86 6.03
N ASP A 158 -25.51 -4.12 6.41
CA ASP A 158 -25.33 -4.51 7.81
C ASP A 158 -24.01 -3.95 8.37
N PHE A 159 -22.93 -3.99 7.60
CA PHE A 159 -21.65 -3.35 7.94
C PHE A 159 -21.85 -1.86 8.22
N MET A 160 -22.48 -1.13 7.30
CA MET A 160 -22.69 0.33 7.41
C MET A 160 -23.56 0.68 8.62
N SER A 161 -24.65 -0.06 8.83
CA SER A 161 -25.59 0.19 9.93
C SER A 161 -24.92 0.04 11.31
N ASN A 162 -23.92 -0.84 11.41
CA ASN A 162 -23.21 -1.11 12.66
C ASN A 162 -21.87 -0.37 12.78
N TYR A 163 -21.38 0.28 11.72
CA TYR A 163 -20.05 0.90 11.69
C TYR A 163 -19.91 2.07 12.69
N GLN A 164 -20.95 2.87 12.88
CA GLN A 164 -20.92 4.00 13.82
C GLN A 164 -20.76 3.57 15.28
N ASN A 165 -21.24 2.36 15.62
CA ASN A 165 -21.12 1.78 16.97
C ASN A 165 -19.95 0.80 17.06
N TYR A 166 -19.12 0.71 16.01
CA TYR A 166 -18.00 -0.21 15.96
C TYR A 166 -16.89 0.28 16.90
N SER A 167 -16.61 -0.52 17.92
CA SER A 167 -15.41 -0.40 18.74
C SER A 167 -14.50 -1.60 18.46
N PRO A 168 -13.25 -1.40 18.01
CA PRO A 168 -12.32 -2.50 17.81
C PRO A 168 -11.98 -3.13 19.16
N THR A 169 -12.63 -4.24 19.49
CA THR A 169 -12.35 -5.05 20.68
C THR A 169 -11.56 -6.31 20.34
N SER A 170 -11.27 -6.52 19.05
CA SER A 170 -10.60 -7.70 18.50
C SER A 170 -9.39 -7.31 17.65
N HIS A 171 -8.55 -8.28 17.32
CA HIS A 171 -7.44 -8.10 16.39
C HIS A 171 -7.88 -7.76 14.96
N ASN A 172 -9.16 -7.86 14.63
CA ASN A 172 -9.68 -7.49 13.33
C ASN A 172 -10.22 -6.05 13.37
N ILE A 173 -9.82 -5.26 12.39
CA ILE A 173 -10.25 -3.87 12.20
C ILE A 173 -11.15 -3.82 10.98
N LYS A 174 -12.30 -3.15 11.13
CA LYS A 174 -13.24 -2.84 10.05
C LYS A 174 -12.96 -1.44 9.52
N ILE A 175 -12.80 -1.29 8.22
CA ILE A 175 -12.57 0.00 7.56
C ILE A 175 -13.50 0.13 6.36
N MET A 176 -14.11 1.31 6.22
CA MET A 176 -14.79 1.72 4.99
C MET A 176 -13.76 2.33 4.03
N THR A 177 -13.83 1.98 2.74
CA THR A 177 -12.98 2.65 1.76
C THR A 177 -13.49 4.05 1.47
N PHE A 178 -12.58 4.95 1.12
CA PHE A 178 -12.84 6.37 0.85
C PHE A 178 -13.29 6.63 -0.59
N PHE A 179 -13.40 5.59 -1.42
CA PHE A 179 -13.95 5.68 -2.78
C PHE A 179 -15.48 5.76 -2.69
N SER A 180 -16.03 6.80 -2.05
CA SER A 180 -17.47 7.02 -2.01
C SER A 180 -17.96 7.37 -3.41
N LEU A 181 -18.55 6.38 -4.07
CA LEU A 181 -19.28 6.54 -5.32
C LEU A 181 -20.76 6.72 -4.96
N ASP A 182 -21.06 7.74 -4.16
CA ASP A 182 -22.42 8.22 -4.12
C ASP A 182 -22.57 9.11 -5.37
N ASP A 183 -23.40 8.70 -6.33
CA ASP A 183 -23.72 9.49 -7.54
C ASP A 183 -24.32 10.88 -7.22
N LYS A 184 -24.43 11.24 -5.93
CA LYS A 184 -25.08 12.44 -5.42
C LYS A 184 -24.27 13.29 -4.45
N SER A 185 -23.02 12.93 -4.13
CA SER A 185 -22.22 13.76 -3.23
C SER A 185 -20.93 14.21 -3.88
N ASP A 186 -20.97 15.42 -4.46
CA ASP A 186 -19.79 16.24 -4.65
C ASP A 186 -19.19 16.55 -3.27
N ILE A 187 -18.23 15.76 -2.80
CA ILE A 187 -17.46 16.11 -1.61
C ILE A 187 -15.99 15.79 -1.85
N PHE A 188 -15.26 16.85 -2.20
CA PHE A 188 -13.87 17.06 -1.81
C PHE A 188 -13.84 17.66 -0.39
#